data_AF-A0A9E7K444-F1
#
_entry.id   AF-A0A9E7K444-F1
#
_cell.length_a   1.000
_cell.length_b   1.000
_cell.length_c   1.000
_cell.angle_alpha   90.00
_cell.angle_beta   90.00
_cell.angle_gamma   90.00
#
_symmetry.space_group_name_H-M   'P 1'
#
loop_
_entity.id
_entity.type
_entity.pdbx_description
1 polymer ?
#
loop_
_entity_poly.entity_id
_entity_poly.type
_entity_poly.pdbx_seq_one_letter_code
_entity_poly.pdbx_strand_id
1 'polypeptide(L)'
;MKPSQFVSFIDYYHQKYNIVLHYPQQPLLLLKQSHNPHNLLLKSRSEDASTGEKVIMEKEQVHARLPPELLVHIDLSTDILKSFYLLPSVMH
;
A
#
# COMPACT_ATOMS: atom_id res chain seq x y z
N MET A 1 -4.56 -22.15 -1.77
CA MET A 1 -3.88 -21.09 -2.54
C MET A 1 -4.44 -21.11 -3.95
N LYS A 2 -5.03 -20.01 -4.42
CA LYS A 2 -5.47 -19.92 -5.82
C LYS A 2 -4.22 -19.94 -6.72
N PRO A 3 -4.21 -20.66 -7.84
CA PRO A 3 -3.08 -20.63 -8.76
C PRO A 3 -2.88 -19.19 -9.25
N SER A 4 -1.64 -18.72 -9.23
CA SER A 4 -1.30 -17.44 -9.86
C SER A 4 -1.60 -17.57 -11.36
N GLN A 5 -2.43 -16.67 -11.88
CA GLN A 5 -2.78 -16.65 -13.31
C GLN A 5 -1.58 -16.32 -14.22
N PHE A 6 -0.47 -15.87 -13.62
CA PHE A 6 0.73 -15.42 -14.31
C PHE A 6 1.89 -16.35 -13.96
N VAL A 7 2.70 -16.66 -14.98
CA VAL A 7 3.86 -17.55 -14.87
C VAL A 7 5.07 -16.82 -14.31
N SER A 8 5.25 -15.54 -14.64
CA SER A 8 6.34 -14.71 -14.14
C SER A 8 5.91 -13.26 -13.88
N PHE A 9 6.75 -12.50 -13.17
CA PHE A 9 6.56 -11.05 -13.00
C PHE A 9 6.59 -10.32 -14.35
N ILE A 10 7.43 -10.77 -15.29
CA ILE A 10 7.51 -10.20 -16.63
C ILE A 10 6.16 -10.37 -17.34
N ASP A 11 5.60 -11.58 -17.31
CA ASP A 11 4.29 -11.87 -17.91
C ASP A 11 3.18 -11.07 -17.24
N TYR A 12 3.23 -10.93 -15.91
CA TYR A 12 2.26 -10.13 -15.17
C TYR A 12 2.26 -8.66 -15.61
N TYR A 13 3.42 -8.01 -15.68
CA TYR A 13 3.50 -6.61 -16.08
C TYR A 13 3.17 -6.39 -17.55
N HIS A 14 3.56 -7.34 -18.40
CA HIS A 14 3.24 -7.30 -19.82
C HIS A 14 1.73 -7.49 -20.08
N GLN A 15 1.12 -8.54 -19.54
CA GLN A 15 -0.29 -8.85 -19.80
C GLN A 15 -1.25 -7.86 -19.11
N LYS A 16 -0.94 -7.43 -17.87
CA LYS A 16 -1.84 -6.60 -17.09
C LYS A 16 -1.70 -5.10 -17.36
N TYR A 17 -0.48 -4.63 -17.60
CA TYR A 17 -0.19 -3.21 -17.73
C TYR A 17 0.44 -2.82 -19.06
N ASN A 18 0.68 -3.79 -19.96
CA ASN A 18 1.40 -3.57 -21.22
C ASN A 18 2.79 -2.93 -21.01
N ILE A 19 3.45 -3.28 -19.90
CA ILE A 19 4.77 -2.81 -19.54
C ILE A 19 5.79 -3.89 -19.90
N VAL A 20 6.74 -3.54 -20.78
CA VAL A 20 7.89 -4.40 -21.11
C VAL A 20 9.02 -4.06 -20.13
N LEU A 21 9.43 -5.04 -19.33
CA LEU A 21 10.54 -4.85 -18.40
C LEU A 21 11.88 -4.86 -19.16
N HIS A 22 12.70 -3.83 -18.99
CA HIS A 22 13.99 -3.72 -19.67
C HIS A 22 15.07 -4.56 -18.99
N TYR A 23 15.01 -4.69 -17.66
CA TYR A 23 15.99 -5.44 -16.88
C TYR A 23 15.32 -6.60 -16.12
N PRO A 24 14.92 -7.69 -16.79
CA PRO A 24 14.19 -8.79 -16.16
C PRO A 24 14.98 -9.54 -15.08
N GLN A 25 16.30 -9.45 -15.08
CA GLN A 25 17.19 -10.10 -14.10
C GLN A 25 17.47 -9.25 -12.85
N GLN A 26 16.95 -8.03 -12.78
CA GLN A 26 17.16 -7.16 -11.63
C GLN A 26 16.51 -7.74 -10.36
N PRO A 27 17.08 -7.48 -9.17
CA PRO A 27 16.47 -7.91 -7.92
C PRO A 27 15.13 -7.20 -7.70
N LEU A 28 14.13 -7.95 -7.25
CA LEU A 28 12.85 -7.38 -6.83
C LEU A 28 12.97 -6.77 -5.44
N LEU A 29 12.46 -5.56 -5.28
CA LEU A 29 12.39 -4.88 -3.99
C LEU A 29 11.14 -5.31 -3.23
N LEU A 30 11.31 -5.60 -1.94
CA LEU A 30 10.21 -5.87 -1.03
C LEU A 30 9.70 -4.54 -0.48
N LEU A 31 8.50 -4.15 -0.90
CA LEU A 31 7.87 -2.90 -0.51
C LEU A 31 6.81 -3.15 0.55
N LYS A 32 6.82 -2.27 1.56
CA LYS A 32 5.73 -2.16 2.54
C LYS A 32 4.78 -1.07 2.06
N GLN A 33 3.48 -1.34 2.08
CA GLN A 33 2.49 -0.33 1.76
C GLN A 33 2.60 0.86 2.72
N SER A 34 2.76 2.07 2.18
CA SER A 34 2.83 3.33 2.95
C SER A 34 1.49 3.71 3.58
N HIS A 35 0.41 3.25 2.95
CA HIS A 35 -0.95 3.70 3.20
C HIS A 35 -1.46 3.29 4.59
N ASN A 36 -1.80 4.29 5.41
CA ASN A 36 -2.77 4.13 6.51
C ASN A 36 -3.84 5.23 6.45
N PRO A 37 -4.85 5.09 5.57
CA PRO A 37 -5.88 6.11 5.33
C PRO A 37 -7.03 5.94 6.33
N HIS A 38 -6.75 5.95 7.62
CA HIS A 38 -7.85 6.24 8.52
C HIS A 38 -8.07 7.74 8.45
N ASN A 39 -9.30 8.17 8.21
CA ASN A 39 -9.70 9.54 8.52
C ASN A 39 -9.32 9.77 10.00
N LEU A 40 -8.22 10.51 10.22
CA LEU A 40 -7.59 10.60 11.54
C LEU A 40 -8.47 11.40 12.52
N LEU A 41 -9.50 12.08 12.01
CA LEU A 41 -10.51 12.79 12.78
C LEU A 41 -11.57 11.86 13.39
N LEU A 42 -11.75 10.63 12.87
CA LEU A 42 -12.77 9.68 13.34
C LEU A 42 -12.32 8.84 14.55
N LYS A 43 -11.10 9.04 15.05
CA LYS A 43 -10.54 8.24 16.16
C LYS A 43 -10.96 8.68 17.56
N SER A 44 -12.03 9.45 17.73
CA SER A 44 -12.57 9.77 19.07
C SER A 44 -14.07 9.55 19.23
N ARG A 45 -14.77 8.84 18.33
CA ARG A 45 -16.16 8.46 18.60
C ARG A 45 -16.65 7.22 17.85
N SER A 46 -16.12 6.07 18.23
CA SER A 46 -16.95 4.86 18.25
C SER A 46 -17.37 4.66 19.71
N GLU A 47 -18.28 5.51 20.18
CA GLU A 47 -19.14 5.14 21.30
C GLU A 47 -20.11 4.08 20.76
N ASP A 48 -19.63 2.84 20.62
CA ASP A 48 -20.53 1.70 20.62
C ASP A 48 -21.04 1.57 22.06
N ALA A 49 -22.14 2.26 22.32
CA ALA A 49 -22.98 1.99 23.46
C ALA A 49 -23.59 0.58 23.29
N SER A 50 -22.82 -0.48 23.53
CA SER A 50 -23.32 -1.78 24.04
C SER A 50 -22.31 -2.93 24.11
N THR A 51 -21.10 -2.87 23.52
CA THR A 51 -20.19 -4.03 23.62
C THR A 51 -18.73 -3.61 23.60
N GLY A 52 -18.09 -3.69 24.77
CA GLY A 52 -16.71 -3.24 25.03
C GLY A 52 -15.63 -4.15 24.45
N GLU A 53 -15.69 -4.48 23.16
CA GLU A 53 -14.57 -5.10 22.45
C GLU A 53 -13.99 -4.11 21.44
N LYS A 54 -12.82 -3.56 21.80
CA LYS A 54 -11.96 -2.84 20.86
C LYS A 54 -11.47 -3.82 19.82
N VAL A 55 -12.21 -3.98 18.73
CA VAL A 55 -11.70 -4.67 17.54
C VAL A 55 -10.66 -3.75 16.90
N ILE A 56 -9.43 -3.83 17.42
CA ILE A 56 -8.26 -3.34 16.72
C ILE A 56 -8.16 -4.26 15.50
N MET A 57 -8.71 -3.83 14.36
CA MET A 57 -8.44 -4.48 13.08
C MET A 57 -6.94 -4.40 12.85
N GLU A 58 -6.21 -5.45 13.24
CA GLU A 58 -4.82 -5.61 12.91
C GLU A 58 -4.72 -5.64 11.39
N LYS A 59 -4.18 -4.56 10.84
CA LYS A 59 -4.08 -4.38 9.41
C LYS A 59 -3.14 -5.44 8.86
N GLU A 60 -3.68 -6.33 8.02
CA GLU A 60 -2.91 -7.33 7.32
C GLU A 60 -1.78 -6.63 6.55
N GLN A 61 -0.54 -6.85 6.97
CA GLN A 61 0.62 -6.18 6.38
C GLN A 61 0.89 -6.79 5.01
N VAL A 62 0.28 -6.20 3.98
CA VAL A 62 0.50 -6.60 2.59
C VAL A 62 1.87 -6.09 2.15
N HIS A 63 2.77 -7.04 1.88
CA HIS A 63 4.07 -6.78 1.28
C HIS A 63 3.98 -7.05 -0.23
N ALA A 64 4.56 -6.17 -1.03
CA ALA A 64 4.62 -6.31 -2.49
C ALA A 64 6.06 -6.51 -2.95
N ARG A 65 6.27 -7.32 -3.99
CA ARG A 65 7.57 -7.45 -4.66
C ARG A 65 7.51 -6.72 -6.00
N LEU A 66 8.38 -5.75 -6.21
CA LEU A 66 8.36 -4.87 -7.39
C LEU A 66 9.75 -4.68 -8.00
N PRO A 67 9.89 -4.67 -9.33
CA PRO A 67 11.12 -4.25 -10.01
C PRO A 67 11.42 -2.77 -9.73
N PRO A 68 12.68 -2.40 -9.42
CA PRO A 68 13.05 -1.01 -9.17
C PRO A 68 12.81 -0.08 -10.37
N GLU A 69 12.89 -0.58 -11.60
CA GLU A 69 12.59 0.23 -12.81
C GLU A 69 11.14 0.75 -12.87
N LEU A 70 10.21 0.15 -12.11
CA LEU A 70 8.82 0.60 -12.01
C LEU A 70 8.60 1.58 -10.85
N LEU A 71 9.63 1.89 -10.08
CA LEU A 71 9.55 2.75 -8.91
C LEU A 71 10.06 4.15 -9.22
N VAL A 72 9.39 5.13 -8.64
CA VAL A 72 9.82 6.52 -8.66
C VAL A 72 10.31 6.87 -7.27
N HIS A 73 11.52 7.41 -7.17
CA HIS A 73 12.04 7.92 -5.91
C HIS A 73 11.30 9.21 -5.54
N ILE A 74 10.84 9.29 -4.30
CA ILE A 74 10.19 10.49 -3.76
C ILE A 74 11.13 11.08 -2.71
N ASP A 75 11.61 12.30 -2.94
CA ASP A 75 12.50 13.01 -2.01
C ASP A 75 11.74 13.62 -0.82
N LEU A 76 10.87 12.83 -0.19
CA LEU A 76 10.09 13.22 0.98
C LEU A 76 10.35 12.25 2.12
N SER A 77 10.48 12.79 3.33
CA SER A 77 10.52 11.95 4.52
C SER A 77 9.18 11.23 4.69
N THR A 78 9.23 10.03 5.28
CA THR A 78 8.00 9.27 5.57
C THR A 78 7.06 10.00 6.51
N ASP A 79 7.58 10.91 7.33
CA ASP A 79 6.79 11.68 8.29
C ASP A 79 6.01 12.80 7.58
N ILE A 80 6.65 13.50 6.64
CA ILE A 80 5.97 14.47 5.77
C ILE A 80 4.89 13.76 4.94
N LEU A 81 5.20 12.58 4.39
CA LEU A 81 4.24 11.79 3.62
C LEU A 81 3.00 11.40 4.45
N LYS A 82 3.18 11.03 5.72
CA LYS A 82 2.07 10.73 6.64
C LYS A 82 1.22 11.96 6.95
N SER A 83 1.84 13.14 7.09
CA SER A 83 1.11 14.38 7.31
C SER A 83 0.17 14.70 6.14
N PHE A 84 0.55 14.39 4.91
CA PHE A 84 -0.32 14.59 3.74
C PHE A 84 -1.61 13.76 3.80
N TYR A 85 -1.63 12.62 4.51
CA TYR A 85 -2.85 11.83 4.68
C TYR A 85 -3.94 12.56 5.48
N LEU A 86 -3.59 13.61 6.24
CA LEU A 86 -4.55 14.45 6.95
C LEU A 86 -5.25 15.46 6.05
N LEU A 87 -4.62 15.88 4.94
CA LEU A 87 -5.13 16.98 4.12
C LEU A 87 -6.57 16.76 3.64
N PRO A 88 -6.96 15.58 3.09
CA PRO A 88 -8.34 15.38 2.67
C PRO A 88 -9.36 15.48 3.82
N SER A 89 -8.94 15.18 5.05
CA SER A 89 -9.81 15.24 6.23
C SER A 89 -9.98 16.68 6.75
N VAL A 90 -8.94 17.51 6.65
CA VAL A 90 -8.96 18.91 7.09
C VAL A 90 -9.62 19.83 6.05
N MET A 91 -9.53 19.49 4.76
CA MET A 91 -10.12 20.28 3.67
C MET A 91 -11.62 20.02 3.45
N HIS A 92 -12.23 19.08 4.19
CA HIS A 92 -13.67 18.80 4.12
C HIS A 92 -14.48 19.88 4.86
#